data_AF-A0A420YVR4-F1
#
_entry.id   AF-A0A420YVR4-F1
#
_cell.length_a   1.000
_cell.length_b   1.000
_cell.length_c   1.000
_cell.angle_alpha   90.00
_cell.angle_beta   90.00
_cell.angle_gamma   90.00
#
_symmetry.space_group_name_H-M   'P 1'
#
loop_
_entity.id
_entity.type
_entity.pdbx_description
1 polymer ?
#
loop_
_entity_poly.entity_id
_entity_poly.type
_entity_poly.pdbx_seq_one_letter_code
_entity_poly.pdbx_strand_id
1 'polypeptide(L)'
;NRIGSTAKDVYIYNFFPTKEVNNDIELENKAKMKLFAFHAALGEDSQIYSEEENPESFGLFDKNLEEERDEKLGYLMWLRKQKEEHPDLLRAIEKIPLRARVGRIATNADHSTLVFIRNEKRDAFTLIHKDGRLEELTFLEAVKIFKADVDEKAIPLHELHYSQVGRALNFFSEKAEAEKGNTLKVNLTQGPNEKRAIAYLDSFLTIPNIDAKEAELIRQAKRVITTGRFQQLQRKVNKLKTITKKTPVKRSVLLEQMIQILSSYPLVTGQNTAPVNVTVDGQQRRELFNPEVIISESFCS
;
A
#
# COMPACT_ATOMS: atom_id res chain seq x y z
N ASN A 1 -21.85 27.30 10.71
CA ASN A 1 -21.70 27.61 9.28
C ASN A 1 -22.68 26.81 8.45
N ARG A 2 -23.75 27.44 7.95
CA ARG A 2 -24.70 26.82 7.02
C ARG A 2 -25.04 27.81 5.91
N ILE A 3 -25.24 27.30 4.70
CA ILE A 3 -25.70 28.07 3.55
C ILE A 3 -27.06 28.71 3.91
N GLY A 4 -27.11 30.04 3.85
CA GLY A 4 -28.29 30.85 4.22
C GLY A 4 -28.14 31.71 5.48
N SER A 5 -27.00 31.68 6.18
CA SER A 5 -26.74 32.60 7.29
C SER A 5 -26.52 34.03 6.81
N THR A 6 -27.18 35.01 7.44
CA THR A 6 -27.05 36.45 7.13
C THR A 6 -26.05 37.19 8.03
N ALA A 7 -25.53 36.52 9.06
CA ALA A 7 -24.52 37.08 9.96
C ALA A 7 -23.17 37.23 9.24
N LYS A 8 -22.54 38.39 9.40
CA LYS A 8 -21.24 38.71 8.79
C LYS A 8 -20.10 37.88 9.40
N ASP A 9 -20.12 37.71 10.72
CA ASP A 9 -19.08 37.02 11.49
C ASP A 9 -19.74 36.03 12.47
N VAL A 10 -19.08 34.88 12.69
CA VAL A 10 -19.51 33.85 13.65
C VAL A 10 -18.37 33.63 14.64
N TYR A 11 -18.61 33.94 15.91
CA TYR A 11 -17.63 33.77 16.97
C TYR A 11 -17.94 32.49 17.77
N ILE A 12 -16.93 31.65 17.95
CA ILE A 12 -17.00 30.42 18.74
C ILE A 12 -16.14 30.62 19.98
N TYR A 13 -16.75 30.46 21.17
CA TYR A 13 -16.05 30.54 22.45
C TYR A 13 -16.03 29.16 23.11
N ASN A 14 -14.83 28.58 23.24
CA ASN A 14 -14.63 27.30 23.90
C ASN A 14 -14.09 27.52 25.32
N PHE A 15 -14.79 26.99 26.31
CA PHE A 15 -14.39 27.10 27.72
C PHE A 15 -13.72 25.82 28.19
N PHE A 16 -12.47 25.93 28.64
CA PHE A 16 -11.71 24.80 29.18
C PHE A 16 -11.70 24.82 30.71
N PRO A 17 -11.59 23.66 31.38
CA PRO A 17 -11.45 23.59 32.83
C PRO A 17 -10.20 24.33 33.32
N THR A 18 -10.17 24.68 34.60
CA THR A 18 -8.97 25.21 35.26
C THR A 18 -7.82 24.21 35.18
N LYS A 19 -6.57 24.72 35.22
CA LYS A 19 -5.34 23.91 35.06
C LYS A 19 -5.27 22.73 36.03
N GLU A 20 -5.72 22.92 37.27
CA GLU A 20 -5.71 21.87 38.30
C GLU A 20 -6.59 20.69 37.90
N VAL A 21 -7.83 20.96 37.49
CA VAL A 21 -8.78 19.92 37.05
C VAL A 21 -8.31 19.29 35.74
N ASN A 22 -7.85 20.10 34.77
CA ASN A 22 -7.41 19.58 33.48
C ASN A 22 -6.16 18.68 33.58
N ASN A 23 -5.32 18.84 34.60
CA ASN A 23 -4.19 17.94 34.84
C ASN A 23 -4.61 16.53 35.24
N ASP A 24 -5.76 16.37 35.90
CA ASP A 24 -6.25 15.08 36.37
C ASP A 24 -7.04 14.34 35.30
N ILE A 25 -7.86 15.07 34.52
CA ILE A 25 -8.77 14.46 33.53
C ILE A 25 -8.28 14.56 32.08
N GLU A 26 -7.33 15.45 31.80
CA GLU A 26 -6.75 15.73 30.48
C GLU A 26 -7.81 15.98 29.40
N LEU A 27 -8.90 16.68 29.77
CA LEU A 27 -10.10 16.85 28.93
C LEU A 27 -9.79 17.61 27.64
N GLU A 28 -8.98 18.65 27.74
CA GLU A 28 -8.54 19.44 26.58
C GLU A 28 -7.79 18.58 25.56
N ASN A 29 -6.86 17.74 26.02
CA ASN A 29 -6.09 16.84 25.17
C ASN A 29 -6.99 15.78 24.51
N LYS A 30 -7.90 15.17 25.28
CA LYS A 30 -8.84 14.15 24.77
C LYS A 30 -9.79 14.73 23.71
N ALA A 31 -10.27 15.96 23.90
CA ALA A 31 -11.10 16.64 22.91
C ALA A 31 -10.30 16.94 21.63
N LYS A 32 -9.11 17.54 21.76
CA LYS A 32 -8.19 17.80 20.65
C LYS A 32 -7.87 16.51 19.88
N MET A 33 -7.57 15.41 20.56
CA MET A 33 -7.26 14.11 19.93
C MET A 33 -8.42 13.56 19.11
N LYS A 34 -9.65 13.59 19.64
CA LYS A 34 -10.83 13.11 18.92
C LYS A 34 -11.06 13.93 17.65
N LEU A 35 -10.89 15.24 17.71
CA LEU A 35 -11.05 16.14 16.57
C LEU A 35 -9.94 15.97 15.54
N PHE A 36 -8.68 15.86 15.95
CA PHE A 36 -7.59 15.53 15.04
C PHE A 36 -7.81 14.18 14.33
N ALA A 37 -8.40 13.19 15.02
CA ALA A 37 -8.78 11.93 14.38
C ALA A 37 -9.89 12.14 13.34
N PHE A 38 -10.86 13.03 13.58
CA PHE A 38 -11.87 13.40 12.59
C PHE A 38 -11.25 14.16 11.40
N HIS A 39 -10.41 15.16 11.63
CA HIS A 39 -9.72 15.91 10.58
C HIS A 39 -8.81 15.02 9.73
N ALA A 40 -8.05 14.11 10.36
CA ALA A 40 -7.17 13.19 9.66
C ALA A 40 -7.95 12.16 8.83
N ALA A 41 -9.15 11.77 9.26
CA ALA A 41 -9.98 10.80 8.56
C ALA A 41 -10.82 11.42 7.43
N LEU A 42 -11.31 12.66 7.61
CA LEU A 42 -12.32 13.28 6.73
C LEU A 42 -11.81 14.49 5.96
N GLY A 43 -10.69 15.11 6.39
CA GLY A 43 -10.24 16.41 5.91
C GLY A 43 -11.12 17.54 6.44
N GLU A 44 -10.52 18.65 6.86
CA GLU A 44 -11.26 19.82 7.31
C GLU A 44 -10.54 21.11 6.91
N ASP A 45 -11.32 22.18 6.73
CA ASP A 45 -10.85 23.47 6.21
C ASP A 45 -10.82 24.59 7.27
N SER A 46 -11.30 24.31 8.49
CA SER A 46 -11.54 25.31 9.53
C SER A 46 -10.94 24.91 10.89
N GLN A 47 -10.36 25.87 11.61
CA GLN A 47 -9.94 25.72 13.02
C GLN A 47 -11.17 25.95 13.93
N ILE A 48 -11.51 25.01 14.81
CA ILE A 48 -12.75 25.05 15.60
C ILE A 48 -12.51 25.24 17.10
N TYR A 49 -11.42 24.70 17.67
CA TYR A 49 -11.20 24.75 19.13
C TYR A 49 -9.98 25.54 19.59
N SER A 50 -8.94 25.65 18.76
CA SER A 50 -7.71 26.35 19.10
C SER A 50 -7.08 26.99 17.86
N GLU A 51 -6.48 28.16 18.04
CA GLU A 51 -5.65 28.82 17.02
C GLU A 51 -4.39 28.01 16.66
N GLU A 52 -4.02 27.05 17.53
CA GLU A 52 -2.91 26.11 17.31
C GLU A 52 -3.28 24.88 16.45
N GLU A 53 -4.55 24.73 16.07
CA GLU A 53 -4.96 23.69 15.12
C GLU A 53 -4.33 23.95 13.76
N ASN A 54 -3.81 22.91 13.11
CA ASN A 54 -3.28 23.03 11.76
C ASN A 54 -4.07 22.06 10.87
N PRO A 55 -5.22 22.50 10.30
CA PRO A 55 -6.03 21.65 9.44
C PRO A 55 -5.19 21.22 8.23
N GLU A 56 -4.93 19.92 8.10
CA GLU A 56 -4.30 19.35 6.91
C GLU A 56 -5.40 18.72 6.04
N SER A 57 -5.45 19.13 4.76
CA SER A 57 -6.25 18.41 3.75
C SER A 57 -5.61 17.06 3.49
N PHE A 58 -6.09 16.01 4.17
CA PHE A 58 -5.57 14.67 3.98
C PHE A 58 -5.93 14.12 2.58
N GLY A 59 -4.93 13.73 1.80
CA GLY A 59 -5.05 12.74 0.72
C GLY A 59 -5.92 13.08 -0.50
N LEU A 60 -6.49 14.28 -0.59
CA LEU A 60 -7.39 14.69 -1.67
C LEU A 60 -6.69 15.32 -2.90
N PHE A 61 -5.35 15.40 -2.93
CA PHE A 61 -4.65 16.17 -3.98
C PHE A 61 -3.33 15.56 -4.46
N ASP A 62 -3.19 14.23 -4.47
CA ASP A 62 -2.11 13.61 -5.24
C ASP A 62 -2.61 13.37 -6.66
N LYS A 63 -2.47 14.38 -7.52
CA LYS A 63 -3.06 14.42 -8.88
C LYS A 63 -2.77 13.17 -9.70
N ASN A 64 -1.57 12.60 -9.57
CA ASN A 64 -1.19 11.38 -10.28
C ASN A 64 -1.97 10.15 -9.78
N LEU A 65 -2.22 10.06 -8.47
CA LEU A 65 -3.04 8.99 -7.89
C LEU A 65 -4.52 9.17 -8.22
N GLU A 66 -5.01 10.41 -8.32
CA GLU A 66 -6.38 10.70 -8.77
C GLU A 66 -6.57 10.30 -10.24
N GLU A 67 -5.66 10.69 -11.14
CA GLU A 67 -5.73 10.30 -12.56
C GLU A 67 -5.69 8.78 -12.75
N GLU A 68 -4.79 8.07 -12.04
CA GLU A 68 -4.79 6.59 -12.08
C GLU A 68 -6.07 5.97 -11.51
N ARG A 69 -6.63 6.55 -10.44
CA ARG A 69 -7.88 6.07 -9.82
C ARG A 69 -9.05 6.28 -10.77
N ASP A 70 -9.10 7.40 -11.47
CA ASP A 70 -10.13 7.73 -12.44
C ASP A 70 -10.06 6.80 -13.66
N GLU A 71 -8.86 6.51 -14.21
CA GLU A 71 -8.73 5.53 -15.30
C GLU A 71 -9.17 4.12 -14.86
N LYS A 72 -8.75 3.67 -13.66
CA LYS A 72 -9.17 2.37 -13.10
C LYS A 72 -10.69 2.31 -12.89
N LEU A 73 -11.30 3.41 -12.44
CA LEU A 73 -12.75 3.51 -12.29
C LEU A 73 -13.45 3.41 -13.66
N GLY A 74 -12.88 4.03 -14.70
CA GLY A 74 -13.34 3.89 -16.08
C GLY A 74 -13.38 2.44 -16.55
N TYR A 75 -12.29 1.68 -16.34
CA TYR A 75 -12.27 0.24 -16.65
C TYR A 75 -13.28 -0.57 -15.82
N LEU A 76 -13.47 -0.24 -14.55
CA LEU A 76 -14.46 -0.91 -13.69
C LEU A 76 -15.89 -0.66 -14.17
N MET A 77 -16.23 0.58 -14.55
CA MET A 77 -17.53 0.93 -15.12
C MET A 77 -17.76 0.22 -16.45
N TRP A 78 -16.74 0.19 -17.31
CA TRP A 78 -16.79 -0.56 -18.55
C TRP A 78 -17.07 -2.05 -18.31
N LEU A 79 -16.35 -2.69 -17.37
CA LEU A 79 -16.55 -4.11 -17.03
C LEU A 79 -17.96 -4.39 -16.49
N ARG A 80 -18.53 -3.50 -15.66
CA ARG A 80 -19.92 -3.63 -15.18
C ARG A 80 -20.91 -3.56 -16.33
N LYS A 81 -20.73 -2.61 -17.24
CA LYS A 81 -21.55 -2.50 -18.45
C LYS A 81 -21.46 -3.77 -19.31
N GLN A 82 -20.25 -4.30 -19.53
CA GLN A 82 -20.07 -5.56 -20.26
C GLN A 82 -20.75 -6.75 -19.57
N LYS A 83 -20.78 -6.77 -18.24
CA LYS A 83 -21.50 -7.81 -17.47
C LYS A 83 -23.01 -7.76 -17.67
N GLU A 84 -23.56 -6.55 -17.80
CA GLU A 84 -25.00 -6.33 -18.03
C GLU A 84 -25.40 -6.63 -19.49
N GLU A 85 -24.62 -6.14 -20.46
CA GLU A 85 -24.93 -6.23 -21.89
C GLU A 85 -24.52 -7.59 -22.50
N HIS A 86 -23.44 -8.21 -22.03
CA HIS A 86 -22.86 -9.43 -22.60
C HIS A 86 -22.57 -10.51 -21.53
N PRO A 87 -23.57 -10.99 -20.78
CA PRO A 87 -23.37 -11.99 -19.73
C PRO A 87 -22.84 -13.33 -20.26
N ASP A 88 -23.17 -13.69 -21.50
CA ASP A 88 -22.71 -14.93 -22.15
C ASP A 88 -21.21 -14.90 -22.43
N LEU A 89 -20.68 -13.74 -22.82
CA LEU A 89 -19.25 -13.54 -23.04
C LEU A 89 -18.47 -13.72 -21.73
N LEU A 90 -18.96 -13.17 -20.62
CA LEU A 90 -18.32 -13.35 -19.32
C LEU A 90 -18.36 -14.81 -18.84
N ARG A 91 -19.45 -15.52 -19.06
CA ARG A 91 -19.54 -16.96 -18.77
C ARG A 91 -18.56 -17.79 -19.61
N ALA A 92 -18.29 -17.36 -20.85
CA ALA A 92 -17.27 -17.99 -21.68
C ALA A 92 -15.86 -17.70 -21.15
N ILE A 93 -15.57 -16.45 -20.77
CA ILE A 93 -14.29 -16.04 -20.18
C ILE A 93 -14.00 -16.78 -18.87
N GLU A 94 -14.99 -16.96 -18.00
CA GLU A 94 -14.84 -17.70 -16.75
C GLU A 94 -14.44 -19.17 -16.95
N LYS A 95 -14.77 -19.76 -18.10
CA LYS A 95 -14.41 -21.13 -18.47
C LYS A 95 -13.03 -21.25 -19.14
N ILE A 96 -12.35 -20.12 -19.40
CA ILE A 96 -11.02 -20.14 -19.98
C ILE A 96 -10.05 -20.78 -18.98
N PRO A 97 -9.29 -21.81 -19.38
CA PRO A 97 -8.33 -22.44 -18.49
C PRO A 97 -7.21 -21.47 -18.12
N LEU A 98 -6.62 -21.65 -16.93
CA LEU A 98 -5.37 -20.99 -16.57
C LEU A 98 -4.28 -21.34 -17.59
N ARG A 99 -3.30 -20.43 -17.76
CA ARG A 99 -2.24 -20.52 -18.77
C ARG A 99 -2.77 -20.44 -20.21
N ALA A 100 -3.87 -19.71 -20.37
CA ALA A 100 -4.39 -19.33 -21.68
C ALA A 100 -3.32 -18.55 -22.45
N ARG A 101 -3.20 -18.87 -23.74
CA ARG A 101 -2.16 -18.39 -24.62
C ARG A 101 -2.76 -18.00 -25.96
N VAL A 102 -2.39 -16.83 -26.46
CA VAL A 102 -2.82 -16.38 -27.78
C VAL A 102 -1.72 -15.55 -28.43
N GLY A 103 -1.56 -15.70 -29.74
CA GLY A 103 -0.75 -14.78 -30.54
C GLY A 103 -1.65 -13.70 -31.13
N ARG A 104 -1.17 -12.46 -31.17
CA ARG A 104 -1.88 -11.28 -31.66
C ARG A 104 -0.98 -10.44 -32.57
N ILE A 105 -1.59 -9.70 -33.48
CA ILE A 105 -0.87 -8.78 -34.36
C ILE A 105 -0.79 -7.41 -33.65
N ALA A 106 0.41 -6.87 -33.50
CA ALA A 106 0.63 -5.54 -32.97
C ALA A 106 1.74 -4.82 -33.73
N THR A 107 1.46 -3.60 -34.15
CA THR A 107 2.31 -2.80 -35.04
C THR A 107 3.69 -2.45 -34.47
N ASN A 108 3.86 -2.46 -33.14
CA ASN A 108 5.08 -2.02 -32.46
C ASN A 108 5.62 -3.01 -31.40
N ALA A 109 5.19 -4.27 -31.44
CA ALA A 109 5.57 -5.27 -30.43
C ALA A 109 6.04 -6.59 -31.07
N ASP A 110 6.84 -6.49 -32.14
CA ASP A 110 7.34 -7.65 -32.84
C ASP A 110 8.07 -8.64 -31.90
N HIS A 111 7.71 -9.93 -31.98
CA HIS A 111 8.27 -11.03 -31.21
C HIS A 111 8.37 -10.75 -29.70
N SER A 112 7.38 -10.04 -29.15
CA SER A 112 7.31 -9.69 -27.72
C SER A 112 6.21 -10.48 -27.02
N THR A 113 6.42 -10.85 -25.77
CA THR A 113 5.41 -11.59 -24.97
C THR A 113 5.08 -10.83 -23.70
N LEU A 114 3.79 -10.58 -23.47
CA LEU A 114 3.26 -10.09 -22.20
C LEU A 114 2.74 -11.27 -21.38
N VAL A 115 3.16 -11.37 -20.12
CA VAL A 115 2.81 -12.46 -19.22
C VAL A 115 2.23 -11.91 -17.93
N PHE A 116 1.09 -12.43 -17.52
CA PHE A 116 0.55 -12.18 -16.19
C PHE A 116 0.83 -13.37 -15.27
N ILE A 117 1.59 -13.13 -14.20
CA ILE A 117 2.01 -14.15 -13.24
C ILE A 117 1.50 -13.77 -11.86
N ARG A 118 0.94 -14.74 -11.14
CA ARG A 118 0.41 -14.55 -9.79
C ARG A 118 0.82 -15.71 -8.88
N ASN A 119 1.07 -15.38 -7.62
CA ASN A 119 1.00 -16.31 -6.49
C ASN A 119 0.20 -15.65 -5.36
N GLU A 120 0.13 -16.28 -4.18
CA GLU A 120 -0.65 -15.73 -3.06
C GLU A 120 -0.19 -14.36 -2.55
N LYS A 121 1.07 -13.99 -2.79
CA LYS A 121 1.70 -12.79 -2.20
C LYS A 121 2.00 -11.68 -3.18
N ARG A 122 2.09 -12.00 -4.46
CA ARG A 122 2.54 -11.11 -5.52
C ARG A 122 1.80 -11.46 -6.80
N ASP A 123 1.46 -10.43 -7.54
CA ASP A 123 1.12 -10.53 -8.94
C ASP A 123 1.91 -9.49 -9.73
N ALA A 124 2.21 -9.81 -10.99
CA ALA A 124 2.99 -8.93 -11.85
C ALA A 124 2.63 -9.16 -13.32
N PHE A 125 2.63 -8.07 -14.07
CA PHE A 125 2.57 -8.07 -15.52
C PHE A 125 3.98 -7.84 -16.04
N THR A 126 4.49 -8.77 -16.86
CA THR A 126 5.86 -8.70 -17.37
C THR A 126 5.85 -8.74 -18.88
N LEU A 127 6.34 -7.68 -19.52
CA LEU A 127 6.57 -7.62 -20.95
C LEU A 127 8.03 -7.97 -21.26
N ILE A 128 8.23 -8.90 -22.19
CA ILE A 128 9.55 -9.30 -22.66
C ILE A 128 9.63 -9.00 -24.14
N HIS A 129 10.56 -8.11 -24.50
CA HIS A 129 10.79 -7.68 -25.87
C HIS A 129 11.65 -8.70 -26.62
N LYS A 130 11.69 -8.57 -27.95
CA LYS A 130 12.51 -9.41 -28.85
C LYS A 130 13.99 -9.41 -28.50
N ASP A 131 14.54 -8.26 -28.09
CA ASP A 131 15.93 -8.08 -27.65
C ASP A 131 16.21 -8.71 -26.28
N GLY A 132 15.16 -9.21 -25.61
CA GLY A 132 15.24 -9.82 -24.30
C GLY A 132 15.17 -8.82 -23.15
N ARG A 133 14.86 -7.55 -23.41
CA ARG A 133 14.58 -6.55 -22.38
C ARG A 133 13.29 -6.90 -21.66
N LEU A 134 13.30 -6.78 -20.34
CA LEU A 134 12.19 -7.12 -19.46
C LEU A 134 11.66 -5.86 -18.78
N GLU A 135 10.36 -5.65 -18.87
CA GLU A 135 9.64 -4.55 -18.22
C GLU A 135 8.51 -5.11 -17.36
N GLU A 136 8.46 -4.70 -16.09
CA GLU A 136 7.31 -4.95 -15.23
C GLU A 136 6.34 -3.79 -15.38
N LEU A 137 5.11 -4.08 -15.78
CA LEU A 137 4.09 -3.09 -16.10
C LEU A 137 3.10 -2.94 -14.96
N THR A 138 2.61 -1.72 -14.79
CA THR A 138 1.44 -1.45 -13.97
C THR A 138 0.18 -2.02 -14.62
N PHE A 139 -0.90 -2.13 -13.84
CA PHE A 139 -2.21 -2.56 -14.37
C PHE A 139 -2.68 -1.69 -15.55
N LEU A 140 -2.51 -0.36 -15.47
CA LEU A 140 -2.98 0.57 -16.49
C LEU A 140 -2.19 0.48 -17.79
N GLU A 141 -0.90 0.18 -17.71
CA GLU A 141 -0.08 -0.09 -18.90
C GLU A 141 -0.43 -1.44 -19.51
N ALA A 142 -0.55 -2.48 -18.67
CA ALA A 142 -0.85 -3.84 -19.12
C ALA A 142 -2.23 -3.95 -19.77
N VAL A 143 -3.26 -3.32 -19.20
CA VAL A 143 -4.64 -3.38 -19.76
C VAL A 143 -4.71 -2.71 -21.13
N LYS A 144 -3.90 -1.68 -21.39
CA LYS A 144 -3.83 -1.01 -22.71
C LYS A 144 -3.26 -1.94 -23.78
N ILE A 145 -2.34 -2.85 -23.40
CA ILE A 145 -1.75 -3.86 -24.30
C ILE A 145 -2.68 -5.07 -24.46
N PHE A 146 -3.28 -5.55 -23.36
CA PHE A 146 -4.22 -6.68 -23.38
C PHE A 146 -5.55 -6.37 -24.06
N LYS A 147 -5.90 -5.09 -24.23
CA LYS A 147 -7.15 -4.72 -24.89
C LYS A 147 -7.20 -5.29 -26.30
N ALA A 148 -8.24 -6.07 -26.57
CA ALA A 148 -8.53 -6.71 -27.85
C ALA A 148 -9.99 -6.44 -28.23
N ASP A 149 -10.25 -6.36 -29.53
CA ASP A 149 -11.61 -6.33 -30.06
C ASP A 149 -12.15 -7.77 -30.20
N VAL A 150 -13.48 -7.93 -30.11
CA VAL A 150 -14.12 -9.26 -30.08
C VAL A 150 -13.93 -10.02 -31.40
N ASP A 151 -13.76 -9.30 -32.50
CA ASP A 151 -13.54 -9.80 -33.85
C ASP A 151 -12.05 -9.94 -34.21
N GLU A 152 -11.13 -9.62 -33.29
CA GLU A 152 -9.69 -9.79 -33.48
C GLU A 152 -9.35 -11.28 -33.66
N LYS A 153 -8.60 -11.59 -34.73
CA LYS A 153 -8.22 -12.97 -35.05
C LYS A 153 -6.90 -13.35 -34.39
N ALA A 154 -6.90 -14.48 -33.72
CA ALA A 154 -5.69 -15.09 -33.18
C ALA A 154 -4.72 -15.51 -34.29
N ILE A 155 -3.42 -15.34 -34.01
CA ILE A 155 -2.31 -15.88 -34.80
C ILE A 155 -1.52 -16.93 -34.00
N PRO A 156 -0.69 -17.75 -34.66
CA PRO A 156 0.23 -18.64 -33.97
C PRO A 156 1.21 -17.89 -33.07
N LEU A 157 1.61 -18.53 -31.97
CA LEU A 157 2.66 -18.01 -31.09
C LEU A 157 4.00 -17.97 -31.83
N HIS A 158 4.77 -16.90 -31.65
CA HIS A 158 6.12 -16.84 -32.19
C HIS A 158 7.08 -17.76 -31.43
N GLU A 159 8.21 -18.10 -32.06
CA GLU A 159 9.18 -19.08 -31.55
C GLU A 159 9.77 -18.71 -30.18
N LEU A 160 9.93 -17.41 -29.91
CA LEU A 160 10.48 -16.92 -28.63
C LEU A 160 9.53 -17.03 -27.43
N HIS A 161 8.24 -17.34 -27.63
CA HIS A 161 7.20 -17.24 -26.59
C HIS A 161 7.57 -18.01 -25.33
N TYR A 162 7.87 -19.30 -25.47
CA TYR A 162 8.15 -20.16 -24.33
C TYR A 162 9.42 -19.75 -23.58
N SER A 163 10.45 -19.32 -24.30
CA SER A 163 11.68 -18.80 -23.72
C SER A 163 11.42 -17.52 -22.92
N GLN A 164 10.63 -16.60 -23.49
CA GLN A 164 10.25 -15.35 -22.83
C GLN A 164 9.40 -15.59 -21.58
N VAL A 165 8.41 -16.50 -21.64
CA VAL A 165 7.61 -16.90 -20.47
C VAL A 165 8.48 -17.52 -19.37
N GLY A 166 9.41 -18.40 -19.72
CA GLY A 166 10.35 -18.98 -18.76
C GLY A 166 11.22 -17.92 -18.07
N ARG A 167 11.69 -16.92 -18.83
CA ARG A 167 12.44 -15.78 -18.28
C ARG A 167 11.57 -14.92 -17.36
N ALA A 168 10.31 -14.68 -17.73
CA ALA A 168 9.35 -13.96 -16.89
C ALA A 168 9.15 -14.67 -15.54
N LEU A 169 9.03 -16.00 -15.56
CA LEU A 169 8.82 -16.82 -14.37
C LEU A 169 10.03 -16.81 -13.44
N ASN A 170 11.24 -16.88 -14.00
CA ASN A 170 12.48 -16.78 -13.25
C ASN A 170 12.61 -15.40 -12.59
N PHE A 171 12.40 -14.33 -13.37
CA PHE A 171 12.42 -12.95 -12.84
C PHE A 171 11.37 -12.74 -11.74
N PHE A 172 10.16 -13.27 -11.93
CA PHE A 172 9.11 -13.21 -10.92
C PHE A 172 9.53 -13.91 -9.63
N SER A 173 10.11 -15.11 -9.74
CA SER A 173 10.56 -15.91 -8.61
C SER A 173 11.72 -15.24 -7.87
N GLU A 174 12.71 -14.72 -8.60
CA GLU A 174 13.85 -13.98 -8.03
C GLU A 174 13.38 -12.75 -7.26
N LYS A 175 12.43 -12.00 -7.80
CA LYS A 175 11.83 -10.83 -7.11
C LYS A 175 11.03 -11.24 -5.89
N ALA A 176 10.23 -12.30 -5.99
CA ALA A 176 9.49 -12.83 -4.84
C ALA A 176 10.44 -13.32 -3.73
N GLU A 177 11.54 -13.98 -4.08
CA GLU A 177 12.60 -14.38 -3.13
C GLU A 177 13.40 -13.19 -2.61
N ALA A 178 13.67 -12.16 -3.42
CA ALA A 178 14.33 -10.93 -2.98
C ALA A 178 13.43 -10.13 -2.02
N GLU A 179 12.11 -10.14 -2.21
CA GLU A 179 11.14 -9.56 -1.29
C GLU A 179 11.06 -10.35 0.02
N LYS A 180 11.04 -11.70 -0.05
CA LYS A 180 11.17 -12.57 1.14
C LYS A 180 12.50 -12.33 1.86
N GLY A 181 13.58 -12.21 1.10
CA GLY A 181 14.93 -11.92 1.54
C GLY A 181 15.07 -10.52 2.13
N ASN A 182 14.33 -9.52 1.65
CA ASN A 182 14.25 -8.18 2.24
C ASN A 182 13.37 -8.12 3.49
N THR A 183 12.41 -9.05 3.67
CA THR A 183 11.72 -9.21 4.97
C THR A 183 12.58 -9.87 6.05
N LEU A 184 13.72 -10.47 5.68
CA LEU A 184 14.67 -11.15 6.59
C LEU A 184 16.05 -10.48 6.67
N LYS A 185 16.52 -9.81 5.62
CA LYS A 185 17.70 -8.95 5.63
C LYS A 185 17.30 -7.62 6.23
N VAL A 186 17.42 -7.55 7.55
CA VAL A 186 17.70 -6.30 8.26
C VAL A 186 18.77 -5.56 7.43
N ASN A 187 18.47 -4.38 6.88
CA ASN A 187 19.52 -3.53 6.28
C ASN A 187 20.58 -3.31 7.38
N LEU A 188 21.72 -3.99 7.29
CA LEU A 188 22.81 -3.88 8.28
C LEU A 188 23.42 -2.47 8.25
N THR A 189 23.43 -1.85 7.08
CA THR A 189 23.75 -0.43 6.87
C THR A 189 22.48 0.40 6.92
N GLN A 190 21.88 0.51 8.10
CA GLN A 190 20.86 1.53 8.36
C GLN A 190 21.48 2.92 8.08
N GLY A 191 20.85 3.69 7.20
CA GLY A 191 21.24 5.08 6.99
C GLY A 191 21.11 5.89 8.29
N PRO A 192 21.76 7.06 8.37
CA PRO A 192 21.77 7.88 9.59
C PRO A 192 20.37 8.30 10.04
N ASN A 193 19.41 8.37 9.12
CA ASN A 193 18.03 8.75 9.40
C ASN A 193 17.19 7.58 9.94
N GLU A 194 17.39 6.37 9.42
CA GLU A 194 16.79 5.13 9.91
C GLU A 194 17.29 4.81 11.32
N LYS A 195 18.61 4.90 11.56
CA LYS A 195 19.21 4.74 12.90
C LYS A 195 18.61 5.70 13.92
N ARG A 196 18.43 6.97 13.53
CA ARG A 196 17.84 7.99 14.40
C ARG A 196 16.39 7.72 14.76
N ALA A 197 15.61 7.18 13.81
CA ALA A 197 14.20 6.85 14.00
C ALA A 197 14.05 5.61 14.87
N ILE A 198 14.83 4.56 14.61
CA ILE A 198 14.83 3.32 15.39
C ILE A 198 15.25 3.58 16.85
N ALA A 199 16.33 4.33 17.07
CA ALA A 199 16.76 4.69 18.42
C ALA A 199 15.71 5.53 19.18
N TYR A 200 14.90 6.32 18.45
CA TYR A 200 13.81 7.06 19.06
C TYR A 200 12.66 6.12 19.45
N LEU A 201 12.28 5.18 18.58
CA LEU A 201 11.31 4.12 18.88
C LEU A 201 11.74 3.27 20.10
N ASP A 202 13.03 2.95 20.21
CA ASP A 202 13.57 2.20 21.35
C ASP A 202 13.40 2.93 22.69
N SER A 203 13.45 4.27 22.69
CA SER A 203 13.25 5.06 23.91
C SER A 203 11.82 4.97 24.47
N PHE A 204 10.85 4.55 23.66
CA PHE A 204 9.48 4.33 24.10
C PHE A 204 9.26 2.95 24.72
N LEU A 205 10.07 1.95 24.37
CA LEU A 205 10.01 0.61 24.95
C LEU A 205 10.50 0.56 26.41
N THR A 206 11.19 1.59 26.89
CA THR A 206 11.69 1.69 28.26
C THR A 206 10.74 2.47 29.19
N ILE A 207 9.58 2.90 28.69
CA ILE A 207 8.58 3.62 29.47
C ILE A 207 7.90 2.64 30.46
N PRO A 208 7.78 3.00 31.77
CA PRO A 208 7.01 2.22 32.72
C PRO A 208 5.53 2.17 32.30
N ASN A 209 4.92 0.98 32.34
CA ASN A 209 3.50 0.72 31.99
C ASN A 209 3.13 0.80 30.50
N ILE A 210 4.06 0.51 29.58
CA ILE A 210 3.70 0.32 28.16
C ILE A 210 2.80 -0.90 27.97
N ASP A 211 1.73 -0.75 27.17
CA ASP A 211 0.83 -1.87 26.85
C ASP A 211 1.50 -2.87 25.89
N ALA A 212 1.11 -4.15 25.98
CA ALA A 212 1.66 -5.20 25.15
C ALA A 212 1.41 -4.96 23.65
N LYS A 213 0.27 -4.35 23.30
CA LYS A 213 -0.06 -4.01 21.90
C LYS A 213 0.75 -2.82 21.40
N GLU A 214 0.95 -1.82 22.24
CA GLU A 214 1.78 -0.63 21.93
C GLU A 214 3.24 -1.02 21.68
N ALA A 215 3.79 -1.86 22.56
CA ALA A 215 5.14 -2.38 22.42
C ALA A 215 5.29 -3.21 21.13
N GLU A 216 4.27 -4.00 20.78
CA GLU A 216 4.28 -4.79 19.55
C GLU A 216 4.21 -3.93 18.29
N LEU A 217 3.35 -2.90 18.29
CA LEU A 217 3.26 -1.93 17.19
C LEU A 217 4.59 -1.20 16.96
N ILE A 218 5.30 -0.83 18.04
CA ILE A 218 6.64 -0.23 17.97
C ILE A 218 7.66 -1.22 17.38
N ARG A 219 7.62 -2.49 17.77
CA ARG A 219 8.51 -3.53 17.18
C ARG A 219 8.23 -3.74 15.70
N GLN A 220 6.96 -3.75 15.30
CA GLN A 220 6.56 -3.84 13.89
C GLN A 220 7.07 -2.63 13.10
N ALA A 221 6.88 -1.41 13.62
CA ALA A 221 7.41 -0.19 13.01
C ALA A 221 8.94 -0.24 12.85
N LYS A 222 9.67 -0.70 13.86
CA LYS A 222 11.13 -0.88 13.76
C LYS A 222 11.50 -1.84 12.63
N ARG A 223 10.82 -2.98 12.54
CA ARG A 223 11.06 -3.98 11.48
C ARG A 223 10.83 -3.35 10.11
N VAL A 224 9.73 -2.64 9.95
CA VAL A 224 9.30 -2.00 8.70
C VAL A 224 10.21 -0.85 8.27
N ILE A 225 10.72 -0.03 9.20
CA ILE A 225 11.74 1.00 8.93
C ILE A 225 13.06 0.34 8.54
N THR A 226 13.40 -0.77 9.19
CA THR A 226 14.65 -1.50 8.91
C THR A 226 14.63 -2.20 7.54
N THR A 227 13.45 -2.57 7.03
CA THR A 227 13.30 -3.15 5.69
C THR A 227 13.17 -2.10 4.58
N GLY A 228 13.19 -0.80 4.91
CA GLY A 228 13.13 0.30 3.93
C GLY A 228 11.77 0.47 3.23
N ARG A 229 10.75 -0.30 3.63
CA ARG A 229 9.43 -0.37 2.97
C ARG A 229 8.60 0.91 3.13
N PHE A 230 8.88 1.74 4.15
CA PHE A 230 8.14 2.98 4.40
C PHE A 230 9.06 4.16 4.77
N GLN A 231 9.63 4.81 3.75
CA GLN A 231 10.49 5.99 3.94
C GLN A 231 9.76 7.16 4.62
N GLN A 232 8.45 7.32 4.39
CA GLN A 232 7.65 8.38 5.00
C GLN A 232 7.43 8.17 6.50
N LEU A 233 7.32 6.92 6.96
CA LEU A 233 7.21 6.59 8.38
C LEU A 233 8.47 7.01 9.14
N GLN A 234 9.64 6.68 8.60
CA GLN A 234 10.94 7.11 9.14
C GLN A 234 11.02 8.64 9.26
N ARG A 235 10.57 9.39 8.24
CA ARG A 235 10.56 10.86 8.25
C ARG A 235 9.64 11.42 9.33
N LYS A 236 8.44 10.87 9.51
CA LYS A 236 7.49 11.30 10.56
C LYS A 236 8.02 11.03 11.96
N VAL A 237 8.61 9.85 12.21
CA VAL A 237 9.24 9.51 13.50
C VAL A 237 10.37 10.50 13.85
N ASN A 238 11.21 10.85 12.88
CA ASN A 238 12.28 11.84 13.10
C ASN A 238 11.77 13.28 13.22
N LYS A 239 10.69 13.64 12.52
CA LYS A 239 10.02 14.94 12.67
C LYS A 239 9.48 15.09 14.09
N LEU A 240 8.83 14.06 14.64
CA LEU A 240 8.36 14.03 16.03
C LEU A 240 9.52 14.26 17.00
N LYS A 241 10.62 13.52 16.87
CA LYS A 241 11.84 13.72 17.67
C LYS A 241 12.37 15.15 17.64
N THR A 242 12.30 15.80 16.48
CA THR A 242 12.83 17.15 16.29
C THR A 242 11.92 18.22 16.93
N ILE A 243 10.61 18.03 16.88
CA ILE A 243 9.61 18.89 17.53
C ILE A 243 9.75 18.80 19.07
N THR A 244 9.92 17.60 19.61
CA THR A 244 10.09 17.39 21.06
C THR A 244 11.36 17.98 21.67
N LYS A 245 12.38 18.26 20.85
CA LYS A 245 13.57 19.00 21.29
C LYS A 245 13.32 20.50 21.47
N LYS A 246 12.34 21.05 20.74
CA LYS A 246 11.99 22.49 20.77
C LYS A 246 10.94 22.80 21.84
N THR A 247 10.05 21.85 22.12
CA THR A 247 9.00 21.99 23.13
C THR A 247 9.03 20.76 24.05
N PRO A 248 9.34 20.90 25.35
CA PRO A 248 9.37 19.77 26.27
C PRO A 248 7.95 19.27 26.55
N VAL A 249 7.64 18.05 26.08
CA VAL A 249 6.35 17.38 26.25
C VAL A 249 6.51 16.18 27.20
N LYS A 250 5.48 15.88 27.99
CA LYS A 250 5.46 14.70 28.88
C LYS A 250 5.63 13.40 28.07
N ARG A 251 6.38 12.43 28.60
CA ARG A 251 6.73 11.19 27.90
C ARG A 251 5.53 10.32 27.52
N SER A 252 4.46 10.35 28.31
CA SER A 252 3.19 9.66 28.01
C SER A 252 2.52 10.20 26.75
N VAL A 253 2.40 11.52 26.64
CA VAL A 253 1.83 12.20 25.46
C VAL A 253 2.66 11.92 24.21
N LEU A 254 3.98 11.79 24.36
CA LEU A 254 4.85 11.41 23.24
C LEU A 254 4.65 9.96 22.78
N LEU A 255 4.39 9.04 23.72
CA LEU A 255 4.07 7.66 23.38
C LEU A 255 2.77 7.60 22.58
N GLU A 256 1.73 8.32 23.00
CA GLU A 256 0.46 8.39 22.28
C GLU A 256 0.64 8.96 20.86
N GLN A 257 1.37 10.07 20.73
CA GLN A 257 1.67 10.64 19.40
C GLN A 257 2.47 9.67 18.52
N MET A 258 3.39 8.90 19.11
CA MET A 258 4.12 7.86 18.39
C MET A 258 3.17 6.76 17.92
N ILE A 259 2.36 6.20 18.81
CA ILE A 259 1.39 5.14 18.48
C ILE A 259 0.38 5.61 17.43
N GLN A 260 -0.02 6.89 17.45
CA GLN A 260 -0.85 7.50 16.40
C GLN A 260 -0.14 7.54 15.04
N ILE A 261 1.13 7.93 15.01
CA ILE A 261 1.92 7.88 13.77
C ILE A 261 2.00 6.44 13.27
N LEU A 262 2.28 5.47 14.14
CA LEU A 262 2.47 4.07 13.76
C LEU A 262 1.17 3.41 13.27
N SER A 263 0.04 3.66 13.93
CA SER A 263 -1.27 3.10 13.56
C SER A 263 -1.80 3.62 12.21
N SER A 264 -1.31 4.78 11.74
CA SER A 264 -1.64 5.31 10.40
C SER A 264 -0.99 4.54 9.24
N TYR A 265 -0.12 3.56 9.54
CA TYR A 265 0.51 2.69 8.56
C TYR A 265 -0.01 1.26 8.73
N PRO A 266 -0.16 0.49 7.63
CA PRO A 266 -0.54 -0.92 7.69
C PRO A 266 0.65 -1.76 8.19
N LEU A 267 1.01 -1.58 9.47
CA LEU A 267 2.11 -2.27 10.13
C LEU A 267 1.72 -3.69 10.58
N VAL A 268 0.41 -3.95 10.68
CA VAL A 268 -0.16 -5.23 11.06
C VAL A 268 0.07 -6.23 9.94
N THR A 269 1.14 -7.02 10.08
CA THR A 269 1.20 -8.33 9.43
C THR A 269 0.47 -9.27 10.38
N GLY A 270 -0.66 -9.84 9.95
CA GLY A 270 -1.51 -10.66 10.82
C GLY A 270 -0.72 -11.67 11.65
N GLN A 271 -0.90 -11.62 12.98
CA GLN A 271 -0.41 -12.67 13.86
C GLN A 271 -1.36 -13.87 13.75
N ASN A 272 -0.87 -14.94 13.12
CA ASN A 272 -1.08 -16.29 13.60
C ASN A 272 0.19 -17.09 13.29
N THR A 273 1.21 -16.88 14.12
CA THR A 273 2.30 -17.83 14.29
C THR A 273 2.38 -18.20 15.77
N ALA A 274 1.34 -18.88 16.27
CA ALA A 274 1.60 -19.94 17.22
C ALA A 274 2.34 -21.04 16.45
N PRO A 275 3.38 -21.68 17.01
CA PRO A 275 4.03 -22.80 16.37
C PRO A 275 3.06 -23.96 16.44
N VAL A 276 2.17 -24.07 15.45
CA VAL A 276 1.45 -25.31 15.26
C VAL A 276 2.48 -26.28 14.71
N ASN A 277 2.97 -27.16 15.59
CA ASN A 277 3.51 -28.45 15.20
C ASN A 277 2.36 -29.25 14.56
N VAL A 278 1.91 -28.84 13.38
CA VAL A 278 1.34 -29.77 12.43
C VAL A 278 2.52 -30.15 11.56
N THR A 279 2.92 -31.41 11.67
CA THR A 279 3.64 -32.13 10.61
C THR A 279 2.79 -32.05 9.35
N VAL A 280 2.85 -30.92 8.63
CA VAL A 280 2.31 -30.77 7.29
C VAL A 280 3.44 -31.09 6.34
N ASP A 281 3.19 -32.12 5.54
CA ASP A 281 4.11 -32.70 4.58
C ASP A 281 4.70 -31.62 3.65
N GLY A 282 6.00 -31.75 3.33
CA GLY A 282 6.78 -30.73 2.63
C GLY A 282 6.29 -30.39 1.21
N GLN A 283 5.30 -31.12 0.71
CA GLN A 283 4.66 -30.91 -0.59
C GLN A 283 3.63 -29.76 -0.56
N GLN A 284 2.77 -29.66 0.47
CA GLN A 284 1.72 -28.61 0.51
C GLN A 284 2.31 -27.19 0.64
N ARG A 285 3.41 -27.01 1.38
CA ARG A 285 4.11 -25.71 1.46
C ARG A 285 4.71 -25.24 0.13
N ARG A 286 4.99 -26.15 -0.81
CA ARG A 286 5.54 -25.78 -2.14
C ARG A 286 4.44 -25.26 -3.06
N GLU A 287 3.22 -25.73 -2.93
CA GLU A 287 2.10 -25.33 -3.78
C GLU A 287 1.67 -23.87 -3.55
N LEU A 288 1.62 -23.38 -2.29
CA LEU A 288 1.21 -22.00 -1.98
C LEU A 288 2.15 -20.90 -2.54
N PHE A 289 3.40 -21.24 -2.85
CA PHE A 289 4.40 -20.27 -3.34
C PHE A 289 4.77 -20.46 -4.81
N ASN A 290 4.17 -21.43 -5.49
CA ASN A 290 4.47 -21.66 -6.89
C ASN A 290 3.84 -20.53 -7.72
N PRO A 291 4.65 -19.82 -8.53
CA PRO A 291 4.12 -18.83 -9.44
C PRO A 291 3.27 -19.51 -10.52
N GLU A 292 2.04 -19.03 -10.69
CA GLU A 292 1.14 -19.48 -11.73
C GLU A 292 1.07 -18.44 -12.84
N VAL A 293 1.30 -18.89 -14.08
CA VAL A 293 1.02 -18.09 -15.27
C VAL A 293 -0.49 -18.11 -15.49
N ILE A 294 -1.13 -16.95 -15.42
CA ILE A 294 -2.57 -16.83 -15.60
C ILE A 294 -2.90 -16.73 -17.09
N ILE A 295 -2.27 -15.77 -17.78
CA ILE A 295 -2.40 -15.54 -19.22
C ILE A 295 -1.06 -15.08 -19.80
N SER A 296 -0.77 -15.48 -21.04
CA SER A 296 0.34 -14.92 -21.81
C SER A 296 -0.05 -14.65 -23.27
N GLU A 297 0.27 -13.45 -23.74
CA GLU A 297 0.00 -13.01 -25.11
C GLU A 297 1.30 -12.74 -25.84
N SER A 298 1.43 -13.33 -27.03
CA SER A 298 2.53 -13.07 -27.95
C SER A 298 2.11 -12.06 -28.99
N PHE A 299 3.02 -11.16 -29.35
CA PHE A 299 2.79 -10.12 -30.33
C PHE A 299 3.75 -10.30 -31.51
N CYS A 300 3.20 -10.22 -32.72
CA CYS A 300 3.94 -10.21 -33.98
C CYS A 300 3.51 -8.98 -34.79
N SER A 301 4.43 -8.41 -35.57
CA SER A 301 4.11 -7.30 -36.49
C SER A 301 3.84 -7.80 -37.90
#